data_AF-A0A945DEB2-F1
#
_entry.id   AF-A0A945DEB2-F1
#
_cell.length_a   1.000
_cell.length_b   1.000
_cell.length_c   1.000
_cell.angle_alpha   90.00
_cell.angle_beta   90.00
_cell.angle_gamma   90.00
#
_symmetry.space_group_name_H-M   'P 1'
#
loop_
_entity.id
_entity.type
_entity.pdbx_description
1 polymer ?
#
loop_
_entity_poly.entity_id
_entity_poly.type
_entity_poly.pdbx_seq_one_letter_code
_entity_poly.pdbx_strand_id
1 'polypeptide(L)'
;MPIYDIVYIKGNPSSGTPLLHEKINHSIIELIEEYKYISIDSEHKNLSNIQIPKAKIYIGFSRGSRYLKKLDSSSLKISIGGISGSKIHIFKNSKDNILLGDISISSMQAHFVISNEDKIKIKVLIDNFLKVG
;
A
#
# COMPACT_ATOMS: atom_id res chain seq x y z
N MET A 1 17.10 -5.15 15.54
CA MET A 1 16.60 -5.87 14.34
C MET A 1 15.13 -5.50 14.11
N PRO A 2 14.67 -5.40 12.85
CA PRO A 2 13.24 -5.24 12.57
C PRO A 2 12.46 -6.44 13.11
N ILE A 3 11.31 -6.19 13.72
CA ILE A 3 10.46 -7.25 14.32
C ILE A 3 9.62 -7.93 13.24
N TYR A 4 9.28 -7.19 12.18
CA TYR A 4 8.47 -7.63 11.05
C TYR A 4 9.24 -7.47 9.74
N ASP A 5 8.96 -8.33 8.78
CA ASP A 5 9.42 -8.17 7.40
C ASP A 5 8.67 -7.02 6.73
N ILE A 6 7.34 -6.98 6.95
CA ILE A 6 6.43 -6.08 6.27
C ILE A 6 5.52 -5.34 7.27
N VAL A 7 5.38 -4.03 7.10
CA VAL A 7 4.28 -3.25 7.70
C VAL A 7 3.33 -2.82 6.61
N TYR A 8 2.08 -3.25 6.70
CA TYR A 8 0.99 -2.80 5.85
C TYR A 8 0.21 -1.67 6.52
N ILE A 9 0.23 -0.49 5.91
CA ILE A 9 -0.50 0.71 6.35
C ILE A 9 -1.77 0.82 5.51
N LYS A 10 -2.90 0.42 6.09
CA LYS A 10 -4.21 0.38 5.43
C LYS A 10 -4.64 1.78 5.01
N GLY A 11 -5.50 1.85 3.99
CA GLY A 11 -6.14 3.09 3.58
C GLY A 11 -7.12 3.60 4.64
N ASN A 12 -7.38 4.90 4.65
CA ASN A 12 -8.33 5.51 5.57
C ASN A 12 -9.75 4.98 5.26
N PRO A 13 -10.43 4.32 6.22
CA PRO A 13 -11.70 3.64 5.99
C PRO A 13 -12.86 4.60 5.67
N SER A 14 -12.70 5.90 5.92
CA SER A 14 -13.67 6.94 5.55
C SER A 14 -13.57 7.37 4.08
N SER A 15 -12.74 6.71 3.27
CA SER A 15 -12.62 6.94 1.81
C SER A 15 -13.24 5.76 1.05
N GLY A 16 -13.96 5.99 -0.05
CA GLY A 16 -14.59 4.90 -0.80
C GLY A 16 -15.66 4.14 -0.01
N THR A 17 -15.95 2.90 -0.41
CA THR A 17 -16.92 2.04 0.28
C THR A 17 -16.21 1.03 1.20
N PRO A 18 -16.85 0.59 2.31
CA PRO A 18 -16.30 -0.44 3.18
C PRO A 18 -15.95 -1.73 2.43
N LEU A 19 -16.81 -2.16 1.51
CA LEU A 19 -16.60 -3.36 0.69
C LEU A 19 -15.36 -3.25 -0.21
N LEU A 20 -15.08 -2.06 -0.78
CA LEU A 20 -13.88 -1.86 -1.58
C LEU A 20 -12.62 -1.92 -0.71
N HIS A 21 -12.68 -1.31 0.48
CA HIS A 21 -11.58 -1.39 1.45
C HIS A 21 -11.32 -2.83 1.89
N GLU A 22 -12.35 -3.60 2.17
CA GLU A 22 -12.24 -5.01 2.53
C GLU A 22 -11.58 -5.82 1.41
N LYS A 23 -12.05 -5.67 0.17
CA LYS A 23 -11.48 -6.36 -1.00
C LYS A 23 -9.99 -6.06 -1.21
N ILE A 24 -9.60 -4.79 -1.12
CA ILE A 24 -8.18 -4.41 -1.25
C ILE A 24 -7.36 -4.92 -0.07
N ASN A 25 -7.86 -4.78 1.14
CA ASN A 25 -7.16 -5.25 2.33
C ASN A 25 -6.91 -6.76 2.23
N HIS A 26 -7.94 -7.52 1.86
CA HIS A 26 -7.82 -8.96 1.63
C HIS A 26 -6.78 -9.26 0.55
N SER A 27 -6.86 -8.60 -0.59
CA SER A 27 -5.92 -8.79 -1.70
C SER A 27 -4.46 -8.44 -1.34
N ILE A 28 -4.23 -7.47 -0.46
CA ILE A 28 -2.88 -7.12 0.01
C ILE A 28 -2.42 -8.14 1.06
N ILE A 29 -3.32 -8.59 1.93
CA ILE A 29 -3.01 -9.61 2.94
C ILE A 29 -2.63 -10.93 2.27
N GLU A 30 -3.41 -11.43 1.31
CA GLU A 30 -3.08 -12.62 0.52
C GLU A 30 -1.68 -12.52 -0.13
N LEU A 31 -1.29 -11.32 -0.55
CA LEU A 31 0.01 -11.09 -1.18
C LEU A 31 1.18 -11.19 -0.19
N ILE A 32 0.93 -10.92 1.10
CA ILE A 32 1.98 -10.80 2.12
C ILE A 32 1.87 -11.82 3.26
N GLU A 33 0.88 -12.71 3.25
CA GLU A 33 0.56 -13.58 4.38
C GLU A 33 1.66 -14.60 4.70
N GLU A 34 2.50 -14.93 3.72
CA GLU A 34 3.66 -15.81 3.90
C GLU A 34 4.83 -15.15 4.65
N TYR A 35 4.86 -13.82 4.75
CA TYR A 35 5.91 -13.08 5.45
C TYR A 35 5.49 -12.73 6.88
N LYS A 36 6.46 -12.39 7.74
CA LYS A 36 6.13 -11.86 9.07
C LYS A 36 5.64 -10.42 8.96
N TYR A 37 4.33 -10.21 8.94
CA TYR A 37 3.74 -8.88 8.74
C TYR A 37 2.92 -8.37 9.93
N ILE A 38 2.70 -7.05 9.96
CA ILE A 38 1.68 -6.40 10.78
C ILE A 38 0.90 -5.41 9.92
N SER A 39 -0.40 -5.28 10.20
CA SER A 39 -1.25 -4.25 9.58
C SER A 39 -1.62 -3.17 10.60
N ILE A 40 -1.61 -1.91 10.17
CA ILE A 40 -2.00 -0.75 10.98
C ILE A 40 -2.97 0.13 10.20
N ASP A 41 -3.88 0.80 10.90
CA ASP A 41 -4.85 1.71 10.30
C ASP A 41 -4.27 3.11 10.07
N SER A 42 -4.77 3.81 9.05
CA SER A 42 -4.43 5.23 8.76
C SER A 42 -5.60 6.17 9.04
N GLU A 43 -6.01 6.22 10.30
CA GLU A 43 -7.16 7.03 10.72
C GLU A 43 -6.81 8.52 10.81
N HIS A 44 -5.57 8.85 11.17
CA HIS A 44 -5.18 10.22 11.40
C HIS A 44 -4.76 10.94 10.11
N LYS A 45 -5.36 12.12 9.86
CA LYS A 45 -4.91 13.05 8.81
C LYS A 45 -3.50 13.57 9.07
N ASN A 46 -3.12 13.68 10.34
CA ASN A 46 -1.83 14.20 10.76
C ASN A 46 -0.93 13.07 11.26
N LEU A 47 0.21 12.93 10.59
CA LEU A 47 1.11 11.78 10.68
C LEU A 47 2.15 11.92 11.81
N SER A 48 2.03 12.93 12.68
CA SER A 48 3.09 13.30 13.64
C SER A 48 3.15 12.38 14.86
N ASN A 49 2.04 11.71 15.20
CA ASN A 49 1.92 10.99 16.47
C ASN A 49 1.81 9.46 16.28
N ILE A 50 1.93 8.96 15.04
CA ILE A 50 1.84 7.53 14.76
C ILE A 50 3.25 6.95 14.74
N GLN A 51 3.54 6.06 15.69
CA GLN A 51 4.75 5.27 15.70
C GLN A 51 4.55 4.06 14.78
N ILE A 52 5.17 4.12 13.59
CA ILE A 52 5.13 2.99 12.64
C ILE A 52 6.12 1.93 13.13
N PRO A 53 5.71 0.66 13.28
CA PRO A 53 6.62 -0.42 13.66
C PRO A 53 7.80 -0.51 12.68
N LYS A 54 8.99 -0.89 13.18
CA LYS A 54 10.15 -1.08 12.32
C LYS A 54 10.03 -2.37 11.50
N ALA A 55 10.07 -2.23 10.19
CA ALA A 55 10.12 -3.31 9.22
C ALA A 55 11.15 -3.03 8.11
N LYS A 56 11.48 -4.08 7.34
CA LYS A 56 12.30 -4.00 6.13
C LYS A 56 11.51 -3.36 4.97
N ILE A 57 10.22 -3.67 4.89
CA ILE A 57 9.34 -3.28 3.79
C ILE A 57 8.08 -2.61 4.35
N TYR A 58 7.61 -1.57 3.66
CA TYR A 58 6.38 -0.88 4.01
C TYR A 58 5.48 -0.76 2.79
N ILE A 59 4.24 -1.25 2.94
CA ILE A 59 3.20 -1.16 1.93
C ILE A 59 2.16 -0.16 2.44
N GLY A 60 1.82 0.84 1.65
CA GLY A 60 0.78 1.81 2.00
C GLY A 60 -0.30 1.85 0.93
N PHE A 61 -1.55 1.69 1.34
CA PHE A 61 -2.71 1.80 0.44
C PHE A 61 -3.38 3.16 0.58
N SER A 62 -3.71 3.81 -0.55
CA SER A 62 -4.46 5.08 -0.59
C SER A 62 -3.85 6.12 0.37
N ARG A 63 -4.60 6.67 1.34
CA ARG A 63 -4.07 7.62 2.34
C ARG A 63 -2.98 7.03 3.25
N GLY A 64 -2.94 5.71 3.46
CA GLY A 64 -1.87 5.02 4.18
C GLY A 64 -0.51 5.15 3.50
N SER A 65 -0.47 5.33 2.17
CA SER A 65 0.77 5.59 1.44
C SER A 65 1.48 6.89 1.86
N ARG A 66 0.76 7.89 2.40
CA ARG A 66 1.34 9.19 2.81
C ARG A 66 2.40 9.04 3.90
N TYR A 67 2.32 7.96 4.67
CA TYR A 67 3.24 7.62 5.75
C TYR A 67 4.62 7.22 5.22
N LEU A 68 4.70 6.70 3.98
CA LEU A 68 5.93 6.19 3.38
C LEU A 68 7.03 7.25 3.21
N LYS A 69 6.63 8.52 3.01
CA LYS A 69 7.57 9.65 2.88
C LYS A 69 8.39 9.91 4.13
N LYS A 70 7.90 9.50 5.30
CA LYS A 70 8.56 9.70 6.60
C LYS A 70 9.50 8.57 6.98
N LEU A 71 9.47 7.47 6.24
CA LEU A 71 10.25 6.28 6.53
C LEU A 71 11.68 6.45 6.03
N ASP A 72 12.60 5.74 6.68
CA ASP A 72 14.00 5.73 6.28
C ASP A 72 14.22 5.22 4.85
N SER A 73 15.28 5.69 4.20
CA SER A 73 15.56 5.42 2.79
C SER A 73 16.15 4.03 2.50
N SER A 74 16.58 3.29 3.53
CA SER A 74 17.04 1.91 3.40
C SER A 74 15.89 0.89 3.27
N SER A 75 14.65 1.30 3.59
CA SER A 75 13.48 0.43 3.47
C SER A 75 12.89 0.41 2.06
N LEU A 76 12.34 -0.74 1.65
CA LEU A 76 11.51 -0.82 0.45
C LEU A 76 10.13 -0.23 0.75
N LYS A 77 9.67 0.67 -0.13
CA LYS A 77 8.40 1.39 0.03
C LYS A 77 7.51 1.16 -1.19
N ILE A 78 6.32 0.64 -0.95
CA ILE A 78 5.35 0.30 -1.99
C ILE A 78 4.06 1.07 -1.73
N SER A 79 3.64 1.85 -2.70
CA SER A 79 2.43 2.67 -2.65
C SER A 79 1.39 2.12 -3.60
N ILE A 80 0.22 1.75 -3.09
CA ILE A 80 -0.89 1.20 -3.88
C ILE A 80 -2.01 2.23 -3.94
N GLY A 81 -2.36 2.70 -5.15
CA GLY A 81 -3.40 3.70 -5.37
C GLY A 81 -3.15 5.02 -4.61
N GLY A 82 -1.89 5.30 -4.28
CA GLY A 82 -1.49 6.31 -3.30
C GLY A 82 -0.56 7.37 -3.88
N ILE A 83 0.38 7.81 -3.06
CA ILE A 83 1.36 8.84 -3.42
C ILE A 83 2.49 8.27 -4.29
N SER A 84 3.07 9.14 -5.12
CA SER A 84 4.40 8.95 -5.71
C SER A 84 5.48 9.67 -4.87
N GLY A 85 6.74 9.29 -5.09
CA GLY A 85 7.88 9.94 -4.46
C GLY A 85 9.21 9.24 -4.77
N SER A 86 10.31 9.90 -4.43
CA SER A 86 11.64 9.30 -4.54
C SER A 86 11.72 8.03 -3.69
N LYS A 87 12.22 6.94 -4.29
CA LYS A 87 12.34 5.61 -3.68
C LYS A 87 11.00 4.99 -3.22
N ILE A 88 9.89 5.38 -3.83
CA ILE A 88 8.58 4.75 -3.61
C ILE A 88 8.13 4.08 -4.90
N HIS A 89 7.94 2.77 -4.87
CA HIS A 89 7.37 2.00 -5.98
C HIS A 89 5.85 2.20 -5.98
N ILE A 90 5.34 2.89 -6.98
CA ILE A 90 3.90 3.16 -7.10
C ILE A 90 3.22 2.14 -8.02
N PHE A 91 2.11 1.58 -7.53
CA PHE A 91 1.20 0.72 -8.27
C PHE A 91 -0.16 1.39 -8.28
N LYS A 92 -0.61 1.79 -9.47
CA LYS A 92 -1.91 2.42 -9.69
C LYS A 92 -2.53 1.82 -10.93
N ASN A 93 -3.80 1.44 -10.83
CA ASN A 93 -4.57 1.01 -11.99
C ASN A 93 -4.67 2.17 -12.99
N SER A 94 -4.24 1.94 -14.24
CA SER A 94 -4.25 2.97 -15.29
C SER A 94 -5.66 3.43 -15.67
N LYS A 95 -6.69 2.63 -15.34
CA LYS A 95 -8.10 2.97 -15.55
C LYS A 95 -8.72 3.76 -14.39
N ASP A 96 -8.00 3.94 -13.28
CA ASP A 96 -8.47 4.75 -12.14
C ASP A 96 -8.32 6.25 -12.45
N ASN A 97 -9.41 6.81 -12.97
CA ASN A 97 -9.54 8.20 -13.38
C ASN A 97 -10.51 8.99 -12.49
N ILE A 98 -10.92 8.46 -11.33
CA ILE A 98 -11.87 9.14 -10.44
C ILE A 98 -11.36 10.53 -10.05
N LEU A 99 -10.06 10.66 -9.78
CA LEU A 99 -9.44 11.94 -9.41
C LEU A 99 -9.40 12.94 -10.57
N LEU A 100 -9.65 12.51 -11.81
CA LEU A 100 -9.82 13.35 -13.00
C LEU A 100 -11.30 13.71 -13.25
N GLY A 101 -12.21 13.29 -12.37
CA GLY A 101 -13.65 13.50 -12.51
C GLY A 101 -14.38 12.42 -13.29
N ASP A 102 -13.70 11.34 -13.70
CA ASP A 102 -14.32 10.23 -14.41
C ASP A 102 -15.05 9.30 -13.44
N ILE A 103 -16.39 9.41 -13.44
CA ILE A 103 -17.31 8.59 -12.66
C ILE A 103 -17.90 7.41 -13.47
N SER A 104 -17.29 7.07 -14.61
CA SER A 104 -17.68 5.89 -15.37
C SER A 104 -17.56 4.63 -14.52
N ILE A 105 -18.39 3.62 -14.83
CA ILE A 105 -18.35 2.31 -14.17
C ILE A 105 -16.93 1.72 -14.25
N SER A 106 -16.23 1.88 -15.37
CA SER A 106 -14.85 1.44 -15.54
C SER A 106 -13.88 2.12 -14.57
N SER A 107 -13.99 3.44 -14.39
CA SER A 107 -13.14 4.20 -13.47
C SER A 107 -13.46 3.84 -12.01
N MET A 108 -14.74 3.70 -11.69
CA MET A 108 -15.21 3.24 -10.37
C MET A 108 -14.75 1.82 -10.02
N GLN A 109 -14.77 0.92 -11.00
CA GLN A 109 -14.29 -0.46 -10.84
C GLN A 109 -12.77 -0.57 -10.81
N ALA A 110 -12.06 0.34 -11.47
CA ALA A 110 -10.60 0.39 -11.45
C ALA A 110 -10.05 1.06 -10.18
N HIS A 111 -10.84 1.93 -9.56
CA HIS A 111 -10.49 2.59 -8.33
C HIS A 111 -10.30 1.58 -7.22
N PHE A 112 -9.15 1.64 -6.56
CA PHE A 112 -8.80 0.68 -5.52
C PHE A 112 -8.89 -0.77 -6.01
N VAL A 113 -8.22 -1.08 -7.13
CA VAL A 113 -7.95 -2.45 -7.58
C VAL A 113 -6.46 -2.61 -7.89
N ILE A 114 -5.89 -3.73 -7.44
CA ILE A 114 -4.55 -4.18 -7.79
C ILE A 114 -4.70 -5.29 -8.84
N SER A 115 -4.11 -5.13 -10.02
CA SER A 115 -4.17 -6.17 -11.05
C SER A 115 -3.30 -7.37 -10.66
N ASN A 116 -3.55 -8.53 -11.28
CA ASN A 116 -2.70 -9.71 -11.05
C ASN A 116 -1.25 -9.46 -11.48
N GLU A 117 -1.03 -8.70 -12.56
CA GLU A 117 0.32 -8.31 -12.99
C GLU A 117 1.00 -7.44 -11.93
N ASP A 118 0.28 -6.52 -11.30
CA ASP A 118 0.81 -5.69 -10.22
C ASP A 118 1.15 -6.54 -8.99
N LYS A 119 0.31 -7.51 -8.62
CA LYS A 119 0.61 -8.47 -7.54
C LYS A 119 1.90 -9.23 -7.79
N ILE A 120 2.10 -9.75 -9.00
CA ILE A 120 3.34 -10.47 -9.38
C ILE A 120 4.55 -9.55 -9.24
N LYS A 121 4.48 -8.32 -9.75
CA LYS A 121 5.58 -7.35 -9.66
C LYS A 121 5.89 -6.97 -8.20
N ILE A 122 4.87 -6.76 -7.38
CA ILE A 122 5.03 -6.46 -5.96
C ILE A 122 5.72 -7.63 -5.25
N LYS A 123 5.29 -8.88 -5.51
CA LYS A 123 5.91 -10.07 -4.93
C LYS A 123 7.39 -10.19 -5.30
N VAL A 124 7.72 -10.00 -6.57
CA VAL A 124 9.12 -10.02 -7.04
C VAL A 124 9.96 -8.94 -6.35
N LEU A 125 9.41 -7.74 -6.15
CA LEU A 125 10.11 -6.67 -5.42
C LEU A 125 10.37 -7.05 -3.96
N ILE A 126 9.37 -7.62 -3.28
CA ILE A 126 9.48 -8.08 -1.89
C ILE A 126 10.53 -9.18 -1.77
N ASP A 127 10.43 -10.22 -2.60
CA ASP A 127 11.33 -11.38 -2.56
C ASP A 127 12.77 -10.99 -2.83
N ASN A 128 13.01 -10.14 -3.82
CA ASN A 128 14.36 -9.66 -4.14
C ASN A 128 14.94 -8.83 -2.98
N PHE A 129 14.12 -8.00 -2.35
CA PHE A 129 14.57 -7.16 -1.24
C PHE A 129 14.92 -7.98 0.01
N LEU A 130 14.14 -9.04 0.31
CA LEU A 130 14.39 -9.92 1.44
C LEU A 130 15.53 -10.92 1.21
N LYS A 131 15.83 -11.30 -0.03
CA LYS A 131 16.94 -12.19 -0.37
C LYS A 131 18.31 -11.50 -0.32
N VAL A 132 18.36 -10.18 -0.55
CA VAL A 132 19.60 -9.42 -0.72
C VAL A 132 20.00 -8.64 0.56
N GLY A 133 19.16 -8.63 1.61
CA GLY A 133 19.43 -7.88 2.85
C GLY A 133 18.97 -8.54 4.14
#